data_AF-A0A7D9KDB2-F1
#
_entry.id   AF-A0A7D9KDB2-F1
#
_cell.length_a   1.000
_cell.length_b   1.000
_cell.length_c   1.000
_cell.angle_alpha   90.00
_cell.angle_beta   90.00
_cell.angle_gamma   90.00
#
_symmetry.space_group_name_H-M   'P 1'
#
loop_
_entity.id
_entity.type
_entity.pdbx_description
1 polymer ?
#
loop_
_entity_poly.entity_id
_entity_poly.type
_entity_poly.pdbx_seq_one_letter_code
_entity_poly.pdbx_strand_id
1 'polypeptide(L)'
;MIFILITIVITTSLECTNACGVSTHISIANEALQSFADTAEYNVSYRDIILNNYDAFYAGSNYPDAMYSSICFGGRYHDISEDTHWAPFLNATVNYIRKTYTKPWSKAAEKLIAFTFGVVSHQVADITWHSLGIDQGFLRIMANVNFHGSFSTAHPLGDAGGDMVSLFEGDIHDISLSKTWYYFYTHSYAAIRIPGEIQK
;
A
#
# COMPACT_ATOMS: atom_id res chain seq x y z
N MET A 1 16.64 4.97 41.39
CA MET A 1 17.74 4.93 40.40
C MET A 1 17.52 3.84 39.34
N ILE A 2 17.28 2.58 39.73
CA ILE A 2 17.00 1.46 38.79
C ILE A 2 15.79 1.72 37.88
N PHE A 3 14.66 2.22 38.43
CA PHE A 3 13.47 2.55 37.63
C PHE A 3 13.71 3.64 36.57
N ILE A 4 14.54 4.63 36.89
CA ILE A 4 14.90 5.71 35.95
C ILE A 4 15.79 5.14 34.84
N LEU A 5 16.75 4.28 35.20
CA LEU A 5 17.60 3.61 34.22
C LEU A 5 16.79 2.70 33.29
N ILE A 6 15.84 1.93 33.83
CA ILE A 6 14.94 1.08 33.04
C ILE A 6 14.06 1.92 32.12
N THR A 7 13.53 3.05 32.60
CA THR A 7 12.72 3.95 31.77
C THR A 7 13.55 4.58 30.65
N ILE A 8 14.78 5.01 30.92
CA ILE A 8 15.71 5.56 29.91
C ILE A 8 16.10 4.47 28.89
N VAL A 9 16.40 3.26 29.34
CA VAL A 9 16.72 2.14 28.44
C VAL A 9 15.51 1.79 27.58
N ILE A 10 14.31 1.65 28.14
CA ILE A 10 13.09 1.37 27.36
C ILE A 10 12.79 2.48 26.36
N THR A 11 12.90 3.75 26.76
CA THR A 11 12.61 4.90 25.87
C THR A 11 13.65 5.11 24.77
N THR A 12 14.92 4.72 24.99
CA THR A 12 15.98 4.81 23.98
C THR A 12 16.13 3.55 23.13
N SER A 13 15.54 2.42 23.55
CA SER A 13 15.52 1.16 22.77
C SER A 13 14.32 1.05 21.83
N LEU A 14 13.37 1.99 21.90
CA LEU A 14 12.29 2.10 20.96
C LEU A 14 12.84 2.77 19.70
N GLU A 15 13.26 1.97 18.72
CA GLU A 15 13.51 2.46 17.37
C GLU A 15 12.24 3.17 16.89
N CYS A 16 12.37 4.44 16.51
CA CYS A 16 11.29 5.17 15.85
C CYS A 16 11.03 4.46 14.52
N THR A 17 9.99 3.64 14.47
CA THR A 17 9.48 3.12 13.21
C THR A 17 8.92 4.31 12.45
N ASN A 18 9.47 4.61 11.27
CA ASN A 18 8.82 5.57 10.39
C ASN A 18 7.42 5.02 10.05
N ALA A 19 6.39 5.83 10.29
CA ALA A 19 5.07 5.50 9.78
C ALA A 19 5.15 5.56 8.25
N CYS A 20 4.54 4.58 7.59
CA CYS A 20 4.48 4.52 6.12
C CYS A 20 3.11 4.94 5.60
N GLY A 21 2.30 5.67 6.40
CA GLY A 21 0.96 6.10 5.96
C GLY A 21 -0.01 4.93 5.72
N VAL A 22 0.15 3.81 6.43
CA VAL A 22 -0.63 2.57 6.23
C VAL A 22 -2.13 2.85 6.32
N SER A 23 -2.56 3.55 7.36
CA SER A 23 -3.99 3.88 7.55
C SER A 23 -4.47 4.92 6.55
N THR A 24 -3.58 5.80 6.10
CA THR A 24 -3.84 6.76 5.03
C THR A 24 -4.12 6.06 3.70
N HIS A 25 -3.28 5.12 3.29
CA HIS A 25 -3.48 4.33 2.07
C HIS A 25 -4.76 3.52 2.10
N ILE A 26 -5.08 2.93 3.26
CA ILE A 26 -6.35 2.22 3.50
C ILE A 26 -7.55 3.15 3.31
N SER A 27 -7.49 4.35 3.90
CA SER A 27 -8.59 5.31 3.86
C SER A 27 -8.85 5.78 2.44
N ILE A 28 -7.79 6.13 1.70
CA ILE A 28 -7.87 6.52 0.29
C ILE A 28 -8.43 5.39 -0.56
N ALA A 29 -7.97 4.15 -0.35
CA ALA A 29 -8.45 2.99 -1.10
C ALA A 29 -9.94 2.72 -0.88
N ASN A 30 -10.44 2.89 0.34
CA ASN A 30 -11.86 2.74 0.64
C ASN A 30 -12.71 3.85 0.05
N GLU A 31 -12.25 5.10 0.14
CA GLU A 31 -12.96 6.22 -0.47
C GLU A 31 -13.03 6.07 -1.99
N ALA A 32 -11.92 5.65 -2.62
CA ALA A 32 -11.88 5.33 -4.03
C ALA A 32 -12.86 4.20 -4.38
N LEU A 33 -12.92 3.15 -3.56
CA LEU A 33 -13.88 2.05 -3.75
C LEU A 33 -15.32 2.52 -3.60
N GLN A 34 -15.66 3.44 -2.70
CA GLN A 34 -17.03 3.98 -2.59
C GLN A 34 -17.47 4.66 -3.88
N SER A 35 -16.57 5.41 -4.52
CA SER A 35 -16.82 6.12 -5.78
C SER A 35 -16.58 5.27 -7.03
N PHE A 36 -16.08 4.05 -6.89
CA PHE A 36 -15.75 3.17 -8.01
C PHE A 36 -17.01 2.64 -8.70
N ALA A 37 -17.24 3.11 -9.92
CA ALA A 37 -18.32 2.67 -10.80
C ALA A 37 -17.76 1.82 -11.93
N ASP A 38 -18.29 0.60 -12.08
CA ASP A 38 -17.93 -0.26 -13.20
C ASP A 38 -18.43 0.32 -14.53
N THR A 39 -17.58 0.29 -15.54
CA THR A 39 -18.01 0.51 -16.92
C THR A 39 -18.71 -0.75 -17.43
N ALA A 40 -19.93 -0.63 -17.95
CA ALA A 40 -20.71 -1.75 -18.51
C ALA A 40 -20.04 -2.48 -19.70
N GLU A 41 -18.89 -1.97 -20.17
CA GLU A 41 -18.14 -2.43 -21.33
C GLU A 41 -17.68 -3.91 -21.25
N TYR A 42 -17.45 -4.46 -20.04
CA TYR A 42 -16.76 -5.75 -19.89
C TYR A 42 -17.62 -6.93 -19.43
N ASN A 43 -18.92 -6.73 -19.18
CA ASN A 43 -19.84 -7.73 -18.59
C ASN A 43 -19.25 -8.43 -17.34
N VAL A 44 -18.42 -7.72 -16.59
CA VAL A 44 -17.76 -8.14 -15.35
C VAL A 44 -17.87 -6.97 -14.39
N SER A 45 -18.40 -7.22 -13.20
CA SER A 45 -18.44 -6.25 -12.11
C SER A 45 -17.12 -6.34 -11.34
N TYR A 46 -16.17 -5.44 -11.61
CA TYR A 46 -14.91 -5.39 -10.87
C TYR A 46 -15.13 -4.87 -9.46
N ARG A 47 -16.13 -4.02 -9.26
CA ARG A 47 -16.57 -3.62 -7.92
C ARG A 47 -16.96 -4.83 -7.08
N ASP A 48 -17.77 -5.73 -7.62
CA ASP A 48 -18.18 -6.94 -6.88
C ASP A 48 -17.01 -7.88 -6.64
N ILE A 49 -16.06 -7.99 -7.59
CA ILE A 49 -14.83 -8.76 -7.38
C ILE A 49 -14.04 -8.20 -6.19
N ILE A 50 -13.88 -6.88 -6.11
CA ILE A 50 -13.17 -6.21 -5.01
C ILE A 50 -13.91 -6.42 -3.69
N LEU A 51 -15.21 -6.16 -3.63
CA LEU A 51 -16.01 -6.30 -2.40
C LEU A 51 -16.01 -7.74 -1.88
N ASN A 52 -16.11 -8.73 -2.78
CA ASN A 52 -16.09 -10.16 -2.41
C ASN A 52 -14.69 -10.68 -2.05
N ASN A 53 -13.63 -9.92 -2.34
CA ASN A 53 -12.23 -10.26 -2.04
C ASN A 53 -11.52 -9.10 -1.34
N TYR A 54 -12.23 -8.43 -0.43
CA TYR A 54 -11.76 -7.21 0.23
C TYR A 54 -10.46 -7.43 1.02
N ASP A 55 -10.24 -8.63 1.55
CA ASP A 55 -8.99 -9.01 2.22
C ASP A 55 -7.76 -8.91 1.30
N ALA A 56 -7.93 -9.22 0.01
CA ALA A 56 -6.89 -9.11 -1.00
C ALA A 56 -6.71 -7.66 -1.45
N PHE A 57 -7.79 -6.92 -1.66
CA PHE A 57 -7.75 -5.49 -1.96
C PHE A 57 -7.01 -4.70 -0.86
N TYR A 58 -7.39 -4.94 0.39
CA TYR A 58 -6.74 -4.40 1.58
C TYR A 58 -5.25 -4.79 1.65
N ALA A 59 -4.91 -6.06 1.40
CA ALA A 59 -3.50 -6.45 1.37
C ALA A 59 -2.73 -5.71 0.27
N GLY A 60 -3.33 -5.54 -0.91
CA GLY A 60 -2.74 -4.84 -2.04
C GLY A 60 -2.49 -3.36 -1.78
N SER A 61 -3.40 -2.66 -1.08
CA SER A 61 -3.23 -1.24 -0.76
C SER A 61 -2.09 -0.95 0.22
N ASN A 62 -1.62 -1.98 0.93
CA ASN A 62 -0.57 -1.86 1.95
C ASN A 62 0.72 -2.59 1.56
N TYR A 63 0.67 -3.49 0.56
CA TYR A 63 1.78 -4.34 0.19
C TYR A 63 3.05 -3.57 -0.19
N PRO A 64 2.99 -2.46 -0.96
CA PRO A 64 4.18 -1.72 -1.33
C PRO A 64 4.99 -1.26 -0.10
N ASP A 65 4.33 -0.93 1.00
CA ASP A 65 4.97 -0.48 2.25
C ASP A 65 5.25 -1.58 3.29
N ALA A 66 4.86 -2.82 3.04
CA ALA A 66 4.84 -3.84 4.08
C ALA A 66 6.23 -4.36 4.49
N MET A 67 7.24 -4.29 3.60
CA MET A 67 8.50 -5.03 3.77
C MET A 67 9.76 -4.17 3.94
N TYR A 68 9.60 -2.86 4.17
CA TYR A 68 10.74 -1.96 4.46
C TYR A 68 11.38 -2.24 5.83
N SER A 69 10.56 -2.55 6.85
CA SER A 69 11.05 -2.74 8.22
C SER A 69 11.86 -4.03 8.36
N SER A 70 12.97 -3.97 9.11
CA SER A 70 13.74 -5.13 9.52
C SER A 70 12.94 -6.11 10.38
N ILE A 71 11.87 -5.65 11.03
CA ILE A 71 10.93 -6.48 11.79
C ILE A 71 10.16 -7.42 10.84
N CYS A 72 9.94 -7.01 9.59
CA CYS A 72 9.28 -7.80 8.56
C CYS A 72 10.29 -8.68 7.81
N PHE A 73 10.38 -9.97 8.20
CA PHE A 73 11.28 -10.95 7.56
C PHE A 73 12.76 -10.51 7.46
N GLY A 74 13.23 -9.67 8.38
CA GLY A 74 14.60 -9.14 8.33
C GLY A 74 14.83 -8.13 7.21
N GLY A 75 13.77 -7.50 6.67
CA GLY A 75 13.86 -6.58 5.52
C GLY A 75 14.21 -7.27 4.20
N ARG A 76 14.20 -8.62 4.16
CA ARG A 76 14.62 -9.42 2.98
C ARG A 76 13.85 -9.08 1.71
N TYR A 77 12.60 -8.62 1.85
CA TYR A 77 11.70 -8.35 0.73
C TYR A 77 11.52 -6.86 0.47
N HIS A 78 12.40 -6.00 1.00
CA HIS A 78 12.37 -4.55 0.76
C HIS A 78 12.31 -4.22 -0.74
N ASP A 79 13.27 -4.70 -1.53
CA ASP A 79 13.32 -4.40 -2.99
C ASP A 79 12.07 -4.92 -3.73
N ILE A 80 11.51 -6.05 -3.26
CA ILE A 80 10.29 -6.64 -3.81
C ILE A 80 9.08 -5.75 -3.53
N SER A 81 8.97 -5.22 -2.30
CA SER A 81 7.97 -4.21 -1.91
C SER A 81 8.10 -2.97 -2.77
N GLU A 82 9.33 -2.46 -2.87
CA GLU A 82 9.69 -1.24 -3.62
C GLU A 82 9.27 -1.34 -5.09
N ASP A 83 9.57 -2.47 -5.76
CA ASP A 83 9.20 -2.68 -7.15
C ASP A 83 7.68 -2.56 -7.40
N THR A 84 6.85 -2.81 -6.38
CA THR A 84 5.39 -2.69 -6.51
C THR A 84 4.84 -1.26 -6.48
N HIS A 85 5.66 -0.24 -6.16
CA HIS A 85 5.25 1.17 -6.33
C HIS A 85 5.24 1.62 -7.79
N TRP A 86 5.85 0.87 -8.69
CA TRP A 86 6.11 1.33 -10.05
C TRP A 86 5.20 0.69 -11.10
N ALA A 87 4.89 1.44 -12.17
CA ALA A 87 4.03 0.99 -13.26
C ALA A 87 4.44 -0.35 -13.92
N PRO A 88 5.74 -0.71 -14.04
CA PRO A 88 6.14 -2.02 -14.58
C PRO A 88 5.52 -3.22 -13.84
N PHE A 89 5.37 -3.13 -12.50
CA PHE A 89 4.73 -4.19 -11.72
C PHE A 89 3.26 -4.41 -12.12
N LEU A 90 2.50 -3.33 -12.29
CA LEU A 90 1.11 -3.41 -12.74
C LEU A 90 1.03 -4.00 -14.15
N ASN A 91 1.89 -3.57 -15.06
CA ASN A 91 1.94 -4.10 -16.42
C ASN A 91 2.22 -5.61 -16.42
N ALA A 92 3.25 -6.06 -15.70
CA ALA A 92 3.60 -7.46 -15.56
C ALA A 92 2.44 -8.28 -14.96
N THR A 93 1.80 -7.77 -13.91
CA THR A 93 0.70 -8.45 -13.20
C THR A 93 -0.54 -8.57 -14.09
N VAL A 94 -0.95 -7.50 -14.79
CA VAL A 94 -2.10 -7.53 -15.71
C VAL A 94 -1.85 -8.49 -16.86
N ASN A 95 -0.65 -8.48 -17.45
CA ASN A 95 -0.28 -9.41 -18.52
C ASN A 95 -0.26 -10.86 -18.02
N TYR A 96 0.25 -11.10 -16.82
CA TYR A 96 0.19 -12.42 -16.17
C TYR A 96 -1.24 -12.91 -15.99
N ILE A 97 -2.15 -12.06 -15.46
CA ILE A 97 -3.56 -12.41 -15.28
C ILE A 97 -4.20 -12.81 -16.61
N ARG A 98 -4.02 -11.97 -17.65
CA ARG A 98 -4.59 -12.19 -18.99
C ARG A 98 -4.08 -13.45 -19.67
N LYS A 99 -2.80 -13.81 -19.45
CA LYS A 99 -2.18 -15.01 -20.03
C LYS A 99 -2.55 -16.29 -19.27
N THR A 100 -2.71 -16.20 -17.96
CA THR A 100 -2.86 -17.36 -17.07
C THR A 100 -4.31 -17.76 -16.85
N TYR A 101 -5.22 -16.79 -16.81
CA TYR A 101 -6.63 -17.03 -16.51
C TYR A 101 -7.51 -16.64 -17.70
N THR A 102 -8.51 -17.47 -17.98
CA THR A 102 -9.55 -17.19 -18.96
C THR A 102 -10.81 -16.72 -18.25
N LYS A 103 -11.64 -15.92 -18.93
CA LYS A 103 -12.96 -15.54 -18.41
C LYS A 103 -13.95 -16.71 -18.60
N PRO A 104 -14.92 -16.92 -17.68
CA PRO A 104 -15.14 -16.17 -16.44
C PRO A 104 -14.02 -16.41 -15.43
N TRP A 105 -13.66 -15.36 -14.68
CA TRP A 105 -12.52 -15.40 -13.76
C TRP A 105 -12.71 -16.50 -12.70
N SER A 106 -11.65 -17.26 -12.45
CA SER A 106 -11.62 -18.20 -11.32
C SER A 106 -11.53 -17.43 -10.00
N LYS A 107 -11.85 -18.08 -8.87
CA LYS A 107 -11.69 -17.45 -7.54
C LYS A 107 -10.27 -16.98 -7.25
N ALA A 108 -9.26 -17.72 -7.74
CA ALA A 108 -7.87 -17.30 -7.63
C ALA A 108 -7.59 -16.02 -8.45
N ALA A 109 -8.15 -15.94 -9.67
CA ALA A 109 -8.02 -14.77 -10.53
C ALA A 109 -8.73 -13.54 -9.94
N GLU A 110 -9.96 -13.70 -9.45
CA GLU A 110 -10.72 -12.64 -8.77
C GLU A 110 -9.93 -12.06 -7.59
N LYS A 111 -9.32 -12.94 -6.77
CA LYS A 111 -8.53 -12.51 -5.61
C LYS A 111 -7.27 -11.74 -6.02
N LEU A 112 -6.58 -12.18 -7.06
CA LEU A 112 -5.42 -11.47 -7.62
C LEU A 112 -5.82 -10.13 -8.26
N ILE A 113 -6.97 -10.09 -8.94
CA ILE A 113 -7.52 -8.85 -9.51
C ILE A 113 -7.79 -7.85 -8.38
N ALA A 114 -8.46 -8.28 -7.30
CA ALA A 114 -8.73 -7.43 -6.14
C ALA A 114 -7.43 -6.92 -5.49
N PHE A 115 -6.44 -7.78 -5.29
CA PHE A 115 -5.10 -7.37 -4.83
C PHE A 115 -4.47 -6.32 -5.74
N THR A 116 -4.54 -6.53 -7.06
CA THR A 116 -3.98 -5.60 -8.05
C THR A 116 -4.66 -4.24 -7.98
N PHE A 117 -5.99 -4.18 -7.80
CA PHE A 117 -6.70 -2.91 -7.59
C PHE A 117 -6.26 -2.20 -6.31
N GLY A 118 -5.94 -2.95 -5.25
CA GLY A 118 -5.35 -2.38 -4.03
C GLY A 118 -4.01 -1.69 -4.32
N VAL A 119 -3.12 -2.37 -5.07
CA VAL A 119 -1.83 -1.80 -5.48
C VAL A 119 -2.02 -0.57 -6.38
N VAL A 120 -2.97 -0.60 -7.32
CA VAL A 120 -3.32 0.58 -8.15
C VAL A 120 -3.70 1.76 -7.27
N SER A 121 -4.56 1.53 -6.27
CA SER A 121 -4.94 2.60 -5.34
C SER A 121 -3.75 3.14 -4.55
N HIS A 122 -2.83 2.27 -4.14
CA HIS A 122 -1.61 2.68 -3.46
C HIS A 122 -0.75 3.60 -4.34
N GLN A 123 -0.44 3.17 -5.57
CA GLN A 123 0.37 3.95 -6.51
C GLN A 123 -0.27 5.32 -6.82
N VAL A 124 -1.58 5.38 -6.97
CA VAL A 124 -2.29 6.66 -7.21
C VAL A 124 -2.25 7.55 -5.95
N ALA A 125 -2.40 6.97 -4.76
CA ALA A 125 -2.29 7.69 -3.50
C ALA A 125 -0.89 8.33 -3.37
N ASP A 126 0.18 7.59 -3.66
CA ASP A 126 1.56 8.07 -3.62
C ASP A 126 1.81 9.31 -4.49
N ILE A 127 1.20 9.36 -5.67
CA ILE A 127 1.29 10.52 -6.56
C ILE A 127 0.74 11.76 -5.83
N THR A 128 -0.45 11.65 -5.23
CA THR A 128 -1.11 12.78 -4.57
C THR A 128 -0.58 13.08 -3.16
N TRP A 129 0.00 12.11 -2.47
CA TRP A 129 0.49 12.22 -1.10
C TRP A 129 2.00 12.49 -1.07
N HIS A 130 2.78 11.54 -1.60
CA HIS A 130 4.23 11.52 -1.61
C HIS A 130 4.87 12.30 -2.77
N SER A 131 4.09 12.80 -3.72
CA SER A 131 4.60 13.53 -4.90
C SER A 131 5.45 12.63 -5.81
N LEU A 132 5.12 11.33 -5.93
CA LEU A 132 5.85 10.44 -6.83
C LEU A 132 5.57 10.81 -8.30
N GLY A 133 6.64 11.13 -9.03
CA GLY A 133 6.59 11.45 -10.46
C GLY A 133 6.15 12.88 -10.82
N ILE A 134 5.82 13.73 -9.84
CA ILE A 134 5.36 15.11 -10.01
C ILE A 134 5.82 15.98 -8.84
N ASP A 135 6.19 17.25 -9.05
CA ASP A 135 6.54 18.17 -7.95
C ASP A 135 5.28 18.83 -7.33
N GLN A 136 4.33 17.99 -6.90
CA GLN A 136 3.08 18.38 -6.26
C GLN A 136 2.57 17.23 -5.38
N GLY A 137 1.79 17.55 -4.35
CA GLY A 137 1.22 16.55 -3.44
C GLY A 137 1.15 17.07 -2.02
N PHE A 138 0.43 16.35 -1.15
CA PHE A 138 0.16 16.80 0.21
C PHE A 138 1.46 17.06 1.00
N LEU A 139 2.38 16.10 1.03
CA LEU A 139 3.61 16.21 1.81
C LEU A 139 4.54 17.30 1.26
N ARG A 140 4.55 17.52 -0.06
CA ARG A 140 5.33 18.59 -0.68
C ARG A 140 4.78 19.97 -0.35
N ILE A 141 3.46 20.13 -0.37
CA ILE A 141 2.80 21.38 0.05
C ILE A 141 3.06 21.62 1.54
N MET A 142 2.88 20.60 2.38
CA MET A 142 3.16 20.67 3.81
C MET A 142 4.62 21.05 4.08
N ALA A 143 5.58 20.48 3.33
CA ALA A 143 6.98 20.85 3.43
C ALA A 143 7.20 22.34 3.17
N ASN A 144 6.61 22.86 2.09
CA ASN A 144 6.77 24.25 1.68
C ASN A 144 6.09 25.24 2.65
N VAL A 145 4.93 24.88 3.19
CA VAL A 145 4.12 25.77 4.06
C VAL A 145 4.56 25.68 5.52
N ASN A 146 4.87 24.49 6.03
CA ASN A 146 5.05 24.23 7.46
C ASN A 146 6.50 23.90 7.86
N PHE A 147 7.34 23.51 6.90
CA PHE A 147 8.71 23.04 7.18
C PHE A 147 9.78 23.76 6.36
N HIS A 148 9.52 25.01 5.94
CA HIS A 148 10.47 25.86 5.20
C HIS A 148 11.06 25.19 3.94
N GLY A 149 10.27 24.35 3.27
CA GLY A 149 10.68 23.58 2.09
C GLY A 149 11.36 22.24 2.38
N SER A 150 11.53 21.86 3.64
CA SER A 150 12.17 20.59 4.03
C SER A 150 11.22 19.40 3.90
N PHE A 151 11.25 18.73 2.74
CA PHE A 151 10.47 17.51 2.51
C PHE A 151 10.87 16.38 3.44
N SER A 152 12.17 16.19 3.70
CA SER A 152 12.66 15.15 4.61
C SER A 152 12.20 15.32 6.05
N THR A 153 11.87 16.55 6.46
CA THR A 153 11.29 16.81 7.79
C THR A 153 9.78 16.62 7.78
N ALA A 154 9.12 17.06 6.71
CA ALA A 154 7.67 16.96 6.55
C ALA A 154 7.21 15.50 6.43
N HIS A 155 7.90 14.69 5.63
CA HIS A 155 7.48 13.33 5.27
C HIS A 155 7.15 12.43 6.48
N PRO A 156 8.10 12.13 7.41
CA PRO A 156 7.81 11.22 8.51
C PRO A 156 6.71 11.74 9.46
N LEU A 157 6.53 13.06 9.55
CA LEU A 157 5.48 13.67 10.36
C LEU A 157 4.12 13.63 9.67
N GLY A 158 4.09 13.79 8.35
CA GLY A 158 2.88 13.73 7.55
C GLY A 158 2.29 12.33 7.52
N ASP A 159 3.14 11.31 7.33
CA ASP A 159 2.70 9.91 7.33
C ASP A 159 2.15 9.50 8.68
N ALA A 160 2.87 9.83 9.76
CA ALA A 160 2.41 9.57 11.11
C ALA A 160 1.12 10.35 11.45
N GLY A 161 1.05 11.63 11.08
CA GLY A 161 -0.11 12.48 11.32
C GLY A 161 -1.33 12.04 10.52
N GLY A 162 -1.16 11.68 9.25
CA GLY A 162 -2.21 11.14 8.39
C GLY A 162 -2.78 9.84 8.95
N ASP A 163 -1.92 8.95 9.46
CA ASP A 163 -2.36 7.73 10.12
C ASP A 163 -3.14 8.02 11.41
N MET A 164 -2.66 8.97 12.23
CA MET A 164 -3.37 9.36 13.46
C MET A 164 -4.75 9.95 13.15
N VAL A 165 -4.87 10.83 12.17
CA VAL A 165 -6.16 11.41 11.75
C VAL A 165 -7.06 10.32 11.17
N SER A 166 -6.52 9.44 10.31
CA SER A 166 -7.28 8.33 9.72
C SER A 166 -7.78 7.35 10.78
N LEU A 167 -7.00 7.09 11.83
CA LEU A 167 -7.39 6.21 12.95
C LEU A 167 -8.38 6.86 13.91
N PHE A 168 -8.28 8.17 14.14
CA PHE A 168 -9.08 8.87 15.13
C PHE A 168 -10.39 9.44 14.56
N GLU A 169 -10.33 10.03 13.37
CA GLU A 169 -11.47 10.66 12.70
C GLU A 169 -12.09 9.73 11.63
N GLY A 170 -11.30 8.82 11.07
CA GLY A 170 -11.77 7.87 10.06
C GLY A 170 -12.51 6.69 10.67
N ASP A 171 -13.57 6.24 9.99
CA ASP A 171 -14.29 5.00 10.34
C ASP A 171 -13.56 3.77 9.81
N ILE A 172 -12.34 3.52 10.32
CA ILE A 172 -11.50 2.39 9.89
C ILE A 172 -11.59 1.17 10.82
N HIS A 173 -12.56 1.17 11.74
CA HIS A 173 -12.78 0.10 12.72
C HIS A 173 -13.10 -1.25 12.08
N ASP A 174 -13.89 -1.25 11.00
CA ASP A 174 -14.24 -2.47 10.25
C ASP A 174 -13.10 -2.99 9.38
N ILE A 175 -12.09 -2.16 9.13
CA ILE A 175 -10.97 -2.46 8.24
C ILE A 175 -9.85 -3.23 8.97
N SER A 176 -9.84 -3.19 10.30
CA SER A 176 -8.79 -3.72 11.17
C SER A 176 -8.80 -5.25 11.41
N LEU A 177 -9.82 -6.01 10.98
CA LEU A 177 -10.09 -7.33 11.60
C LEU A 177 -9.95 -8.58 10.71
N SER A 178 -9.28 -8.48 9.56
CA SER A 178 -8.79 -9.69 8.91
C SER A 178 -7.55 -10.21 9.64
N LYS A 179 -7.71 -11.23 10.51
CA LYS A 179 -6.61 -11.91 11.22
C LYS A 179 -5.60 -12.60 10.27
N THR A 180 -5.86 -12.61 8.97
CA THR A 180 -5.01 -13.21 7.94
C THR A 180 -4.96 -12.31 6.71
N TRP A 181 -3.84 -11.61 6.52
CA TRP A 181 -3.60 -10.85 5.30
C TRP A 181 -3.44 -11.81 4.14
N TYR A 182 -4.04 -11.50 2.99
CA TYR A 182 -3.75 -12.23 1.77
C TYR A 182 -2.29 -11.99 1.39
N TYR A 183 -1.45 -13.00 1.59
CA TYR A 183 -0.04 -12.93 1.26
C TYR A 183 0.26 -13.71 -0.01
N PHE A 184 0.58 -12.97 -1.08
CA PHE A 184 0.75 -13.51 -2.42
C PHE A 184 2.17 -14.03 -2.68
N TYR A 185 2.77 -14.83 -1.78
CA TYR A 185 4.18 -15.25 -1.88
C TYR A 185 4.54 -15.99 -3.19
N THR A 186 3.70 -16.93 -3.62
CA THR A 186 4.02 -17.84 -4.73
C THR A 186 3.94 -17.19 -6.11
N HIS A 187 3.29 -16.04 -6.21
CA HIS A 187 3.00 -15.39 -7.48
C HIS A 187 3.51 -13.95 -7.56
N SER A 188 3.76 -13.26 -6.42
CA SER A 188 4.61 -12.05 -6.41
C SER A 188 6.00 -12.42 -6.94
N TYR A 189 6.56 -13.55 -6.52
CA TYR A 189 7.77 -14.14 -7.14
C TYR A 189 7.64 -14.47 -8.64
N ALA A 190 6.43 -14.75 -9.14
CA ALA A 190 6.21 -15.03 -10.56
C ALA A 190 6.04 -13.75 -11.40
N ALA A 191 5.45 -12.70 -10.83
CA ALA A 191 5.30 -11.38 -11.46
C ALA A 191 6.61 -10.57 -11.44
N ILE A 192 7.37 -10.66 -10.36
CA ILE A 192 8.64 -9.91 -10.15
C ILE A 192 9.80 -10.54 -10.92
N ARG A 193 9.71 -11.83 -11.27
CA ARG A 193 10.81 -12.57 -11.93
C ARG A 193 10.58 -12.77 -13.43
N ILE A 194 9.87 -11.87 -14.12
CA ILE A 194 9.99 -11.75 -15.58
C ILE A 194 11.34 -11.08 -15.84
N PRO A 195 12.39 -11.82 -16.23
CA PRO A 195 13.70 -11.23 -16.43
C PRO A 195 13.62 -10.32 -17.65
N GLY A 196 13.81 -9.01 -17.45
CA GLY A 196 13.96 -8.03 -18.52
C GLY A 196 12.84 -6.99 -18.70
N GLU A 197 11.76 -6.99 -17.91
CA GLU A 197 10.64 -6.03 -18.09
C GLU A 197 10.49 -4.97 -16.98
N ILE A 198 11.16 -5.12 -15.83
CA ILE A 198 11.21 -4.09 -14.79
C ILE A 198 12.54 -3.35 -14.94
N GLN A 199 12.59 -2.38 -15.86
CA GLN A 199 13.65 -1.38 -15.87
C GLN A 199 13.12 -0.13 -15.15
N LYS A 200 13.83 0.28 -14.09
CA LYS A 200 13.63 1.55 -13.39
C LYS A 200 13.93 2.72 -14.32
#